data_AF-A0A4Z1GR87-F1
#
_entry.id   AF-A0A4Z1GR87-F1
#
_cell.length_a   1.000
_cell.length_b   1.000
_cell.length_c   1.000
_cell.angle_alpha   90.00
_cell.angle_beta   90.00
_cell.angle_gamma   90.00
#
_symmetry.space_group_name_H-M   'P 1'
#
loop_
_entity.id
_entity.type
_entity.pdbx_description
1 polymer ?
#
loop_
_entity_poly.entity_id
_entity_poly.type
_entity_poly.pdbx_seq_one_letter_code
_entity_poly.pdbx_strand_id
1 'polypeptide(L)'
;MLFNPPRNSPRILSLALLSTLCLCFLFQWRRELSSPKTSWKLLPTALSPEISVKDPKPRFESFLYRLLEQKPSNSSLELPEGYVLVRIEEINEESERIDHLTLSQEDLDISTKAHSNVVELLPGYSDLITYAPKTNGLITVGGGSYTPALLVSIRMLRKTNCTLPIEVFIPTHEDYDPYSCSILASLNARCIFLPSFQNATIERYQYKSLAFLFSTFESVLFLDADNFPLVDPTPWFSAPVFQEKGMITWPDFWANTASPLFYTLANQSIPAIQSQHASSEAGSILISRNLHSQTLLLAFYYNLFGPGFYYEMLAQKGIGGEGDKETWVAAANVLKKDYWQVRERNHALVSVEQVEKEEEDEEGNWRKTGEWVRVGEENLDEVVAMVQFDFIADYEASFPPPPPSSSSSSWKLDLKSKKDSKVSEVEIKDVEIPTLRNNPDAKIVFLHANRIKLHPAEVLERLDDFHGRGRMWGAKEKTIQRFGRDLEAEIWEEVIEVACRFGDTLLLDGGEGERDGEEEKQVSKEKVCEDLRRFWWGIIAAEEVEERVRSAGEKDRREMVKGKGGEGEEEWKPRVGHEDGVKRAG
;
A
#
# COMPACT_ATOMS: atom_id res chain seq x y z
N MET A 1 77.55 0.16 -11.05
CA MET A 1 77.41 -1.32 -10.97
C MET A 1 76.11 -1.62 -10.26
N LEU A 2 75.40 -2.61 -10.79
CA LEU A 2 74.04 -3.04 -10.47
C LEU A 2 73.84 -3.39 -8.99
N PHE A 3 72.70 -3.00 -8.41
CA PHE A 3 72.07 -3.75 -7.32
C PHE A 3 70.65 -4.10 -7.75
N ASN A 4 70.50 -5.36 -8.19
CA ASN A 4 69.22 -6.02 -8.43
C ASN A 4 68.50 -6.25 -7.09
N PRO A 5 67.21 -5.92 -6.94
CA PRO A 5 66.40 -6.50 -5.87
C PRO A 5 66.10 -7.98 -6.16
N PRO A 6 65.95 -8.84 -5.14
CA PRO A 6 65.74 -10.27 -5.36
C PRO A 6 64.36 -10.52 -5.99
N ARG A 7 64.35 -11.40 -7.00
CA ARG A 7 63.16 -11.96 -7.64
C ARG A 7 62.17 -12.43 -6.58
N ASN A 8 60.96 -11.85 -6.61
CA ASN A 8 59.77 -12.40 -5.98
C ASN A 8 59.64 -13.87 -6.34
N SER A 9 59.89 -14.75 -5.37
CA SER A 9 59.64 -16.18 -5.51
C SER A 9 58.12 -16.39 -5.56
N PRO A 10 57.55 -16.91 -6.65
CA PRO A 10 56.11 -17.18 -6.74
C PRO A 10 55.63 -18.16 -5.66
N ARG A 11 56.55 -18.88 -5.00
CA ARG A 11 56.25 -19.79 -3.88
C ARG A 11 55.93 -19.07 -2.58
N ILE A 12 56.50 -17.89 -2.33
CA ILE A 12 56.25 -17.13 -1.09
C ILE A 12 54.88 -16.42 -1.18
N LEU A 13 54.58 -15.86 -2.35
CA LEU A 13 53.26 -15.27 -2.65
C LEU A 13 52.13 -16.30 -2.59
N SER A 14 52.35 -17.51 -3.12
CA SER A 14 51.34 -18.58 -3.04
C SER A 14 51.12 -19.11 -1.63
N LEU A 15 52.18 -19.21 -0.80
CA LEU A 15 52.04 -19.54 0.61
C LEU A 15 51.28 -18.47 1.41
N ALA A 16 51.53 -17.19 1.14
CA ALA A 16 50.78 -16.10 1.75
C ALA A 16 49.29 -16.11 1.35
N LEU A 17 49.00 -16.37 0.07
CA LEU A 17 47.64 -16.47 -0.45
C LEU A 17 46.87 -17.67 0.13
N LEU A 18 47.52 -18.82 0.25
CA LEU A 18 46.94 -20.02 0.88
C LEU A 18 46.65 -19.79 2.37
N SER A 19 47.54 -19.10 3.08
CA SER A 19 47.34 -18.80 4.50
C SER A 19 46.18 -17.82 4.75
N THR A 20 46.02 -16.83 3.88
CA THR A 20 44.91 -15.87 3.94
C THR A 20 43.59 -16.54 3.58
N LEU A 21 43.55 -17.37 2.53
CA LEU A 21 42.36 -18.16 2.19
C LEU A 21 41.96 -19.13 3.30
N CYS A 22 42.91 -19.79 3.96
CA CYS A 22 42.64 -20.66 5.11
C CYS A 22 42.07 -19.87 6.30
N LEU A 23 42.60 -18.68 6.58
CA LEU A 23 42.10 -17.82 7.65
C LEU A 23 40.69 -17.30 7.33
N CYS A 24 40.41 -16.93 6.08
CA CYS A 24 39.06 -16.54 5.64
C CYS A 24 38.07 -17.70 5.76
N PHE A 25 38.47 -18.92 5.37
CA PHE A 25 37.64 -20.12 5.54
C PHE A 25 37.36 -20.42 7.01
N LEU A 26 38.38 -20.34 7.88
CA LEU A 26 38.20 -20.55 9.31
C LEU A 26 37.32 -19.47 9.96
N PHE A 27 37.41 -18.22 9.46
CA PHE A 27 36.56 -17.12 9.93
C PHE A 27 35.10 -17.28 9.46
N GLN A 28 34.87 -17.63 8.19
CA GLN A 28 33.53 -17.96 7.66
C GLN A 28 32.92 -19.17 8.37
N TRP A 29 33.68 -20.25 8.54
CA TRP A 29 33.23 -21.45 9.25
C TRP A 29 32.90 -21.14 10.72
N ARG A 30 33.69 -20.30 11.39
CA ARG A 30 33.40 -19.87 12.76
C ARG A 30 32.17 -18.97 12.83
N ARG A 31 31.91 -18.15 11.80
CA ARG A 31 30.70 -17.33 11.66
C ARG A 31 29.46 -18.21 11.45
N GLU A 32 29.55 -19.27 10.64
CA GLU A 32 28.46 -20.26 10.49
C GLU A 32 28.17 -21.03 11.79
N LEU A 33 29.20 -21.41 12.55
CA LEU A 33 29.04 -22.04 13.87
C LEU A 33 28.52 -21.08 14.96
N SER A 34 28.71 -19.77 14.78
CA SER A 34 28.28 -18.73 15.72
C SER A 34 26.96 -18.08 15.33
N SER A 35 26.41 -18.39 14.15
CA SER A 35 25.02 -18.09 13.82
C SER A 35 24.14 -18.76 14.87
N PRO A 36 23.40 -18.02 15.69
CA PRO A 36 22.50 -18.64 16.64
C PRO A 36 21.51 -19.47 15.81
N LYS A 37 21.47 -20.78 16.04
CA LYS A 37 20.29 -21.60 15.73
C LYS A 37 19.17 -21.17 16.68
N THR A 38 18.73 -19.92 16.56
CA THR A 38 17.63 -19.38 17.35
C THR A 38 16.37 -20.04 16.84
N SER A 39 15.87 -20.96 17.65
CA SER A 39 14.56 -21.56 17.49
C SER A 39 13.53 -20.44 17.35
N TRP A 40 12.77 -20.49 16.26
CA TRP A 40 11.48 -19.85 16.14
C TRP A 40 10.73 -19.98 17.48
N LYS A 41 10.48 -18.86 18.16
CA LYS A 41 9.53 -18.81 19.25
C LYS A 41 8.56 -17.71 18.86
N LEU A 42 7.28 -18.06 18.71
CA LEU A 42 6.23 -17.07 18.93
C LEU A 42 6.57 -16.44 20.28
N LEU A 43 7.07 -15.20 20.27
CA LEU A 43 7.27 -14.47 21.51
C LEU A 43 5.89 -14.42 22.18
N PRO A 44 5.81 -14.76 23.49
CA PRO A 44 4.55 -14.82 24.20
C PRO A 44 3.76 -13.57 23.87
N THR A 45 2.58 -13.77 23.30
CA THR A 45 1.62 -12.71 23.10
C THR A 45 1.48 -11.95 24.41
N ALA A 46 1.53 -10.62 24.37
CA ALA A 46 0.97 -9.79 25.43
C ALA A 46 -0.57 -9.92 25.53
N LEU A 47 -1.11 -11.03 25.04
CA LEU A 47 -2.47 -11.49 25.30
C LEU A 47 -2.40 -12.31 26.59
N SER A 48 -3.42 -12.20 27.42
CA SER A 48 -3.58 -12.91 28.68
C SER A 48 -2.97 -14.33 28.67
N PRO A 49 -2.27 -14.75 29.73
CA PRO A 49 -1.53 -16.03 29.80
C PRO A 49 -2.37 -17.32 29.60
N GLU A 50 -3.67 -17.20 29.33
CA GLU A 50 -4.60 -18.31 29.12
C GLU A 50 -4.80 -18.73 27.65
N ILE A 51 -4.33 -17.95 26.66
CA ILE A 51 -4.54 -18.27 25.23
C ILE A 51 -3.21 -18.66 24.56
N SER A 52 -2.92 -19.95 24.52
CA SER A 52 -1.77 -20.51 23.80
C SER A 52 -2.11 -20.69 22.32
N VAL A 53 -1.58 -19.83 21.45
CA VAL A 53 -1.62 -20.04 19.98
C VAL A 53 -0.67 -21.19 19.64
N LYS A 54 -1.14 -22.20 18.89
CA LYS A 54 -0.30 -23.32 18.45
C LYS A 54 0.74 -22.81 17.44
N ASP A 55 1.96 -23.30 17.51
CA ASP A 55 3.00 -22.97 16.54
C ASP A 55 2.62 -23.51 15.15
N PRO A 56 2.39 -22.64 14.14
CA PRO A 56 2.00 -23.09 12.80
C PRO A 56 3.17 -23.71 12.02
N LYS A 57 4.42 -23.51 12.46
CA LYS A 57 5.61 -23.84 11.66
C LYS A 57 5.69 -25.31 11.23
N PRO A 58 5.52 -26.33 12.11
CA PRO A 58 5.61 -27.72 11.67
C PRO A 58 4.54 -28.09 10.64
N ARG A 59 3.33 -27.52 10.80
CA ARG A 59 2.23 -27.75 9.86
C ARG A 59 2.48 -27.02 8.54
N PHE A 60 3.06 -25.84 8.60
CA PHE A 60 3.43 -25.04 7.45
C PHE A 60 4.51 -25.73 6.61
N GLU A 61 5.57 -26.27 7.22
CA GLU A 61 6.63 -26.98 6.51
C GLU A 61 6.07 -28.17 5.71
N SER A 62 5.15 -28.93 6.32
CA SER A 62 4.42 -30.01 5.62
C SER A 62 3.57 -29.47 4.46
N PHE A 63 2.90 -28.34 4.65
CA PHE A 63 2.07 -27.72 3.61
C PHE A 63 2.94 -27.23 2.45
N LEU A 64 4.00 -26.48 2.73
CA LEU A 64 4.94 -25.95 1.76
C LEU A 64 5.53 -27.06 0.89
N TYR A 65 5.97 -28.18 1.50
CA TYR A 65 6.47 -29.33 0.76
C TYR A 65 5.45 -29.84 -0.26
N ARG A 66 4.17 -29.96 0.13
CA ARG A 66 3.09 -30.40 -0.77
C ARG A 66 2.79 -29.39 -1.86
N LEU A 67 2.90 -28.09 -1.58
CA LEU A 67 2.74 -27.06 -2.60
C LEU A 67 3.87 -27.09 -3.64
N LEU A 68 5.12 -27.33 -3.21
CA LEU A 68 6.26 -27.46 -4.11
C LEU A 68 6.13 -28.64 -5.09
N GLU A 69 5.43 -29.71 -4.70
CA GLU A 69 5.05 -30.81 -5.60
C GLU A 69 3.98 -30.42 -6.63
N GLN A 70 3.25 -29.32 -6.40
CA GLN A 70 2.20 -28.79 -7.28
C GLN A 70 2.64 -27.50 -7.98
N LYS A 71 3.92 -27.40 -8.34
CA LYS A 71 4.43 -26.27 -9.13
C LYS A 71 3.73 -26.25 -10.51
N PRO A 72 3.14 -25.11 -10.94
CA PRO A 72 2.57 -24.99 -12.28
C PRO A 72 3.66 -25.05 -13.36
N SER A 73 3.28 -25.45 -14.57
CA SER A 73 4.16 -25.47 -15.73
C SER A 73 4.03 -24.17 -16.50
N ASN A 74 5.16 -23.51 -16.77
CA ASN A 74 5.23 -22.19 -17.39
C ASN A 74 6.25 -22.14 -18.55
N SER A 75 6.63 -23.30 -19.09
CA SER A 75 7.71 -23.41 -20.08
C SER A 75 7.39 -22.73 -21.42
N SER A 76 6.11 -22.65 -21.75
CA SER A 76 5.54 -22.03 -22.95
C SER A 76 4.80 -20.72 -22.65
N LEU A 77 4.91 -20.19 -21.43
CA LEU A 77 4.25 -18.95 -21.06
C LEU A 77 4.94 -17.79 -21.76
N GLU A 78 4.21 -17.09 -22.62
CA GLU A 78 4.68 -15.85 -23.24
C GLU A 78 3.71 -14.71 -22.96
N LEU A 79 4.29 -13.52 -22.81
CA LEU A 79 3.58 -12.26 -22.61
C LEU A 79 4.13 -11.27 -23.64
N PRO A 80 3.28 -10.59 -24.42
CA PRO A 80 3.75 -9.67 -25.44
C PRO A 80 4.54 -8.50 -24.84
N GLU A 81 5.31 -7.83 -25.69
CA GLU A 81 5.98 -6.59 -25.33
C GLU A 81 4.95 -5.47 -25.15
N GLY A 82 4.97 -4.85 -23.98
CA GLY A 82 4.11 -3.72 -23.66
C GLY A 82 3.20 -3.96 -22.47
N TYR A 83 2.60 -2.87 -22.00
CA TYR A 83 1.70 -2.85 -20.86
C TYR A 83 0.30 -2.48 -21.35
N VAL A 84 -0.70 -3.20 -20.88
CA VAL A 84 -2.10 -2.81 -21.10
C VAL A 84 -2.62 -2.13 -19.86
N LEU A 85 -2.80 -0.83 -19.99
CA LEU A 85 -3.47 0.03 -19.03
C LEU A 85 -4.91 0.23 -19.49
N VAL A 86 -5.85 -0.32 -18.73
CA VAL A 86 -7.26 0.05 -18.88
C VAL A 86 -7.73 0.53 -17.53
N ARG A 87 -8.08 1.81 -17.46
CA ARG A 87 -8.72 2.35 -16.26
C ARG A 87 -10.10 1.74 -16.12
N ILE A 88 -10.52 1.48 -14.89
CA ILE A 88 -11.88 0.95 -14.67
C ILE A 88 -12.96 1.89 -15.24
N GLU A 89 -12.67 3.19 -15.30
CA GLU A 89 -13.57 4.23 -15.81
C GLU A 89 -13.72 4.21 -17.34
N GLU A 90 -12.78 3.60 -18.06
CA GLU A 90 -12.81 3.48 -19.52
C GLU A 90 -13.65 2.28 -19.97
N ILE A 91 -13.99 1.36 -19.03
CA ILE A 91 -14.83 0.20 -19.31
C ILE A 91 -16.26 0.64 -19.61
N ASN A 92 -16.75 0.19 -20.76
CA ASN A 92 -18.10 0.47 -21.26
C ASN A 92 -18.75 -0.83 -21.79
N GLU A 93 -19.98 -0.71 -22.31
CA GLU A 93 -20.76 -1.86 -22.82
C GLU A 93 -20.07 -2.59 -23.98
N GLU A 94 -19.21 -1.92 -24.74
CA GLU A 94 -18.47 -2.48 -25.89
C GLU A 94 -17.12 -3.07 -25.50
N SER A 95 -16.69 -2.90 -24.24
CA SER A 95 -15.38 -3.37 -23.78
C SER A 95 -15.30 -4.89 -23.75
N GLU A 96 -14.22 -5.45 -24.28
CA GLU A 96 -13.96 -6.89 -24.23
C GLU A 96 -12.77 -7.20 -23.31
N ARG A 97 -12.76 -8.41 -22.74
CA ARG A 97 -11.62 -8.86 -21.94
C ARG A 97 -10.41 -9.04 -22.86
N ILE A 98 -9.36 -8.30 -22.55
CA ILE A 98 -8.08 -8.41 -23.25
C ILE A 98 -7.36 -9.66 -22.76
N ASP A 99 -6.90 -10.48 -23.71
CA ASP A 99 -6.04 -11.63 -23.45
C ASP A 99 -4.82 -11.58 -24.36
N HIS A 100 -3.67 -11.50 -23.72
CA HIS A 100 -2.37 -11.36 -24.32
C HIS A 100 -1.44 -12.48 -23.91
N LEU A 101 -1.79 -13.21 -22.85
CA LEU A 101 -1.02 -14.34 -22.37
C LEU A 101 -1.21 -15.54 -23.30
N THR A 102 -0.11 -16.12 -23.75
CA THR A 102 -0.14 -17.40 -24.46
C THR A 102 0.44 -18.48 -23.55
N LEU A 103 -0.19 -19.65 -23.56
CA LEU A 103 0.24 -20.84 -22.84
C LEU A 103 -0.15 -22.07 -23.66
N SER A 104 0.77 -23.02 -23.83
CA SER A 104 0.44 -24.25 -24.55
C SER A 104 -0.62 -25.07 -23.79
N GLN A 105 -1.39 -25.87 -24.51
CA GLN A 105 -2.39 -26.75 -23.89
C GLN A 105 -1.75 -27.75 -22.90
N GLU A 106 -0.53 -28.23 -23.19
CA GLU A 106 0.20 -29.13 -22.30
C GLU A 106 0.52 -28.45 -20.95
N ASP A 107 1.05 -27.23 -20.98
CA ASP A 107 1.34 -26.47 -19.76
C ASP A 107 0.05 -26.08 -19.01
N LEU A 108 -1.02 -25.75 -19.73
CA LEU A 108 -2.33 -25.48 -19.14
C LEU A 108 -2.90 -26.72 -18.44
N ASP A 109 -2.83 -27.90 -19.05
CA ASP A 109 -3.33 -29.16 -18.49
C ASP A 109 -2.55 -29.56 -17.23
N ILE A 110 -1.22 -29.44 -17.27
CA ILE A 110 -0.35 -29.71 -16.10
C ILE A 110 -0.69 -28.74 -14.97
N SER A 111 -0.83 -27.45 -15.26
CA SER A 111 -1.11 -26.43 -14.26
C SER A 111 -2.54 -26.53 -13.70
N THR A 112 -3.51 -26.92 -14.54
CA THR A 112 -4.90 -27.23 -14.12
C THR A 112 -4.94 -28.39 -13.14
N LYS A 113 -4.18 -29.45 -13.43
CA LYS A 113 -4.07 -30.60 -12.52
C LYS A 113 -3.39 -30.20 -11.20
N ALA A 114 -2.30 -29.43 -11.26
CA ALA A 114 -1.60 -28.95 -10.08
C ALA A 114 -2.51 -28.09 -9.18
N HIS A 115 -3.21 -27.13 -9.78
CA HIS A 115 -4.18 -26.28 -9.08
C HIS A 115 -5.31 -27.08 -8.43
N SER A 116 -5.92 -28.01 -9.17
CA SER A 116 -6.99 -28.88 -8.66
C SER A 116 -6.52 -29.69 -7.45
N ASN A 117 -5.32 -30.28 -7.52
CA ASN A 117 -4.73 -31.01 -6.38
C ASN A 117 -4.55 -30.10 -5.15
N VAL A 118 -4.13 -28.84 -5.36
CA VAL A 118 -4.02 -27.86 -4.27
C VAL A 118 -5.38 -27.55 -3.66
N VAL A 119 -6.40 -27.27 -4.46
CA VAL A 119 -7.75 -26.99 -3.95
C VAL A 119 -8.27 -28.18 -3.11
N GLU A 120 -8.05 -29.42 -3.57
CA GLU A 120 -8.44 -30.64 -2.86
C GLU A 120 -7.68 -30.85 -1.54
N LEU A 121 -6.43 -30.38 -1.42
CA LEU A 121 -5.62 -30.57 -0.21
C LEU A 121 -5.90 -29.53 0.89
N LEU A 122 -6.45 -28.35 0.57
CA LEU A 122 -6.67 -27.26 1.53
C LEU A 122 -7.49 -27.65 2.77
N PRO A 123 -8.60 -28.39 2.69
CA PRO A 123 -9.39 -28.75 3.87
C PRO A 123 -8.57 -29.51 4.91
N GLY A 124 -7.62 -30.33 4.45
CA GLY A 124 -6.69 -31.06 5.30
C GLY A 124 -5.73 -30.18 6.09
N TYR A 125 -5.48 -28.94 5.66
CA TYR A 125 -4.56 -27.99 6.29
C TYR A 125 -5.26 -26.82 7.00
N SER A 126 -6.57 -26.91 7.24
CA SER A 126 -7.31 -25.89 7.97
C SER A 126 -6.75 -25.60 9.38
N ASP A 127 -6.11 -26.59 10.00
CA ASP A 127 -5.45 -26.50 11.31
C ASP A 127 -4.12 -25.70 11.30
N LEU A 128 -3.61 -25.35 10.12
CA LEU A 128 -2.45 -24.46 9.95
C LEU A 128 -2.75 -23.02 10.38
N ILE A 129 -3.98 -22.54 10.14
CA ILE A 129 -4.39 -21.19 10.49
C ILE A 129 -4.71 -21.13 11.98
N THR A 130 -3.73 -20.69 12.75
CA THR A 130 -3.80 -20.62 14.21
C THR A 130 -3.86 -19.17 14.67
N TYR A 131 -4.73 -18.89 15.63
CA TYR A 131 -4.94 -17.56 16.19
C TYR A 131 -5.48 -17.60 17.62
N ALA A 132 -5.38 -16.47 18.32
CA ALA A 132 -6.07 -16.24 19.58
C ALA A 132 -7.52 -15.83 19.29
N PRO A 133 -8.53 -16.57 19.79
CA PRO A 133 -9.92 -16.26 19.49
C PRO A 133 -10.33 -14.85 19.97
N LYS A 134 -11.24 -14.22 19.21
CA LYS A 134 -11.81 -12.89 19.50
C LYS A 134 -10.76 -11.77 19.60
N THR A 135 -9.67 -11.88 18.86
CA THR A 135 -8.64 -10.85 18.81
C THR A 135 -8.61 -10.16 17.47
N ASN A 136 -8.42 -8.84 17.51
CA ASN A 136 -8.32 -7.96 16.37
C ASN A 136 -6.97 -7.24 16.44
N GLY A 137 -6.34 -7.03 15.29
CA GLY A 137 -5.12 -6.25 15.24
C GLY A 137 -4.73 -5.89 13.83
N LEU A 138 -3.68 -5.08 13.71
CA LEU A 138 -3.09 -4.76 12.43
C LEU A 138 -1.85 -5.61 12.20
N ILE A 139 -1.60 -5.92 10.94
CA ILE A 139 -0.38 -6.59 10.52
C ILE A 139 0.27 -5.79 9.38
N THR A 140 1.58 -5.86 9.28
CA THR A 140 2.34 -5.21 8.21
C THR A 140 3.67 -5.95 8.02
N VAL A 141 4.30 -5.80 6.87
CA VAL A 141 5.67 -6.24 6.62
C VAL A 141 6.57 -5.01 6.68
N GLY A 142 7.64 -5.08 7.46
CA GLY A 142 8.57 -3.97 7.64
C GLY A 142 9.99 -4.45 7.94
N GLY A 143 10.83 -3.55 8.43
CA GLY A 143 12.26 -3.80 8.60
C GLY A 143 13.09 -3.18 7.47
N GLY A 144 14.40 -3.07 7.69
CA GLY A 144 15.32 -2.44 6.75
C GLY A 144 14.88 -1.01 6.38
N SER A 145 15.01 -0.67 5.10
CA SER A 145 14.69 0.66 4.53
C SER A 145 13.21 1.05 4.63
N TYR A 146 12.29 0.11 4.88
CA TYR A 146 10.87 0.42 5.05
C TYR A 146 10.53 0.94 6.45
N THR A 147 11.42 0.71 7.43
CA THR A 147 11.17 1.01 8.84
C THR A 147 10.83 2.48 9.11
N PRO A 148 11.54 3.47 8.51
CA PRO A 148 11.24 4.87 8.81
C PRO A 148 9.88 5.32 8.27
N ALA A 149 9.51 4.92 7.05
CA ALA A 149 8.18 5.19 6.49
C ALA A 149 7.08 4.51 7.33
N LEU A 150 7.31 3.25 7.73
CA LEU A 150 6.39 2.51 8.60
C LEU A 150 6.18 3.20 9.95
N LEU A 151 7.24 3.77 10.55
CA LEU A 151 7.12 4.53 11.80
C LEU A 151 6.23 5.77 11.62
N VAL A 152 6.35 6.48 10.48
CA VAL A 152 5.44 7.59 10.16
C VAL A 152 3.99 7.08 10.07
N SER A 153 3.75 5.97 9.36
CA SER A 153 2.41 5.38 9.20
C SER A 153 1.79 4.95 10.54
N ILE A 154 2.54 4.27 11.41
CA ILE A 154 2.06 3.87 12.74
C ILE A 154 1.79 5.10 13.62
N ARG A 155 2.61 6.15 13.55
CA ARG A 155 2.37 7.37 14.32
C ARG A 155 1.13 8.11 13.84
N MET A 156 0.89 8.16 12.53
CA MET A 156 -0.36 8.65 11.95
C MET A 156 -1.56 7.84 12.46
N LEU A 157 -1.47 6.50 12.50
CA LEU A 157 -2.49 5.66 13.11
C LEU A 157 -2.74 6.04 14.57
N ARG A 158 -1.69 6.28 15.37
CA ARG A 158 -1.86 6.67 16.78
C ARG A 158 -2.50 8.05 16.96
N LYS A 159 -2.33 8.99 16.02
CA LYS A 159 -3.07 10.28 16.02
C LYS A 159 -4.59 10.09 15.90
N THR A 160 -5.05 8.96 15.33
CA THR A 160 -6.49 8.62 15.27
C THR A 160 -7.07 8.13 16.62
N ASN A 161 -6.24 8.04 17.67
CA ASN A 161 -6.52 7.39 18.95
C ASN A 161 -6.70 5.85 18.87
N CYS A 162 -6.34 5.23 17.74
CA CYS A 162 -6.34 3.78 17.61
C CYS A 162 -5.36 3.14 18.61
N THR A 163 -5.86 2.20 19.39
CA THR A 163 -5.09 1.44 20.39
C THR A 163 -4.85 -0.01 20.00
N LEU A 164 -5.32 -0.44 18.82
CA LEU A 164 -5.15 -1.82 18.36
C LEU A 164 -3.67 -2.23 18.33
N PRO A 165 -3.38 -3.47 18.74
CA PRO A 165 -2.02 -4.02 18.67
C PRO A 165 -1.61 -4.24 17.21
N ILE A 166 -0.32 -4.10 16.95
CA ILE A 166 0.27 -4.27 15.60
C ILE A 166 1.32 -5.37 15.62
N GLU A 167 1.30 -6.25 14.64
CA GLU A 167 2.38 -7.21 14.37
C GLU A 167 3.15 -6.75 13.12
N VAL A 168 4.43 -6.42 13.31
CA VAL A 168 5.35 -6.03 12.25
C VAL A 168 6.19 -7.25 11.89
N PHE A 169 5.94 -7.82 10.72
CA PHE A 169 6.67 -8.98 10.24
C PHE A 169 7.99 -8.54 9.60
N ILE A 170 9.10 -9.05 10.13
CA ILE A 170 10.45 -8.78 9.68
C ILE A 170 10.93 -9.95 8.80
N PRO A 171 11.17 -9.74 7.50
CA PRO A 171 11.50 -10.82 6.57
C PRO A 171 12.80 -11.55 6.90
N THR A 172 13.88 -10.81 7.11
CA THR A 172 15.21 -11.37 7.35
C THR A 172 15.86 -10.83 8.62
N HIS A 173 16.96 -11.45 9.05
CA HIS A 173 17.75 -10.92 10.16
C HIS A 173 18.46 -9.61 9.82
N GLU A 174 18.71 -9.34 8.55
CA GLU A 174 19.34 -8.09 8.08
C GLU A 174 18.36 -6.91 8.17
N ASP A 175 17.07 -7.19 8.00
CA ASP A 175 15.99 -6.20 8.14
C ASP A 175 15.70 -5.83 9.61
N TYR A 176 16.27 -6.55 10.58
CA TYR A 176 15.97 -6.36 12.00
C TYR A 176 16.90 -5.35 12.66
N ASP A 177 16.31 -4.30 13.21
CA ASP A 177 16.97 -3.36 14.09
C ASP A 177 16.35 -3.37 15.50
N PRO A 178 17.12 -3.75 16.54
CA PRO A 178 16.66 -3.73 17.93
C PRO A 178 16.16 -2.36 18.39
N TYR A 179 16.78 -1.28 17.93
CA TYR A 179 16.41 0.08 18.34
C TYR A 179 15.03 0.45 17.78
N SER A 180 14.83 0.31 16.47
CA SER A 180 13.55 0.49 15.79
C SER A 180 12.44 -0.36 16.39
N CYS A 181 12.72 -1.64 16.66
CA CYS A 181 11.73 -2.53 17.28
C CYS A 181 11.38 -2.12 18.72
N SER A 182 12.29 -1.49 19.47
CA SER A 182 11.98 -0.92 20.78
C SER A 182 11.05 0.31 20.70
N ILE A 183 11.22 1.13 19.66
CA ILE A 183 10.31 2.26 19.38
C ILE A 183 8.94 1.74 18.98
N LEU A 184 8.87 0.76 18.08
CA LEU A 184 7.63 0.09 17.69
C LEU A 184 6.91 -0.50 18.91
N ALA A 185 7.63 -1.12 19.84
CA ALA A 185 7.07 -1.61 21.11
C ALA A 185 6.40 -0.50 21.93
N SER A 186 6.98 0.69 21.98
CA SER A 186 6.37 1.84 22.66
C SER A 186 5.07 2.34 21.99
N LEU A 187 4.85 1.98 20.72
CA LEU A 187 3.67 2.31 19.93
C LEU A 187 2.65 1.16 19.88
N ASN A 188 2.70 0.21 20.83
CA ASN A 188 1.87 -1.01 20.85
C ASN A 188 2.00 -1.85 19.56
N ALA A 189 3.22 -1.90 19.00
CA ALA A 189 3.58 -2.75 17.87
C ALA A 189 4.67 -3.73 18.30
N ARG A 190 4.70 -4.93 17.71
CA ARG A 190 5.74 -5.92 18.01
C ARG A 190 6.36 -6.47 16.74
N CYS A 191 7.68 -6.58 16.73
CA CYS A 191 8.41 -7.21 15.64
C CYS A 191 8.34 -8.73 15.74
N ILE A 192 8.02 -9.41 14.63
CA ILE A 192 7.94 -10.86 14.50
C ILE A 192 8.79 -11.29 13.31
N PHE A 193 9.77 -12.16 13.50
CA PHE A 193 10.56 -12.70 12.41
C PHE A 193 9.74 -13.66 11.56
N LEU A 194 9.81 -13.54 10.24
CA LEU A 194 9.34 -14.58 9.33
C LEU A 194 10.29 -15.78 9.36
N PRO A 195 9.80 -17.01 9.13
CA PRO A 195 10.67 -18.17 9.03
C PRO A 195 11.41 -18.14 7.70
N SER A 196 12.69 -18.53 7.72
CA SER A 196 13.37 -18.97 6.51
C SER A 196 12.99 -20.42 6.21
N PHE A 197 12.80 -20.73 4.92
CA PHE A 197 12.45 -22.07 4.47
C PHE A 197 13.52 -22.61 3.53
N GLN A 198 13.80 -23.91 3.66
CA GLN A 198 14.69 -24.59 2.74
C GLN A 198 13.94 -24.87 1.43
N ASN A 199 14.59 -24.69 0.29
CA ASN A 199 14.08 -25.00 -1.05
C ASN A 199 12.92 -24.13 -1.58
N ALA A 200 12.61 -23.01 -0.92
CA ALA A 200 11.73 -21.99 -1.45
C ALA A 200 12.34 -20.61 -1.22
N THR A 201 12.47 -19.84 -2.28
CA THR A 201 12.82 -18.42 -2.19
C THR A 201 11.53 -17.64 -2.04
N ILE A 202 11.41 -16.90 -0.93
CA ILE A 202 10.29 -16.01 -0.67
C ILE A 202 10.84 -14.60 -0.69
N GLU A 203 10.34 -13.76 -1.59
CA GLU A 203 10.83 -12.41 -1.82
C GLU A 203 9.68 -11.41 -1.96
N ARG A 204 9.97 -10.15 -1.62
CA ARG A 204 9.12 -8.98 -1.90
C ARG A 204 7.65 -9.21 -1.48
N TYR A 205 6.72 -9.18 -2.44
CA TYR A 205 5.27 -9.26 -2.23
C TYR A 205 4.82 -10.56 -1.57
N GLN A 206 5.62 -11.63 -1.67
CA GLN A 206 5.26 -12.93 -1.09
C GLN A 206 5.22 -12.90 0.44
N TYR A 207 5.97 -11.99 1.08
CA TYR A 207 6.00 -11.87 2.55
C TYR A 207 4.65 -11.49 3.16
N LYS A 208 3.82 -10.73 2.43
CA LYS A 208 2.47 -10.35 2.87
C LYS A 208 1.61 -11.57 3.17
N SER A 209 1.68 -12.57 2.29
CA SER A 209 0.95 -13.82 2.48
C SER A 209 1.37 -14.59 3.73
N LEU A 210 2.68 -14.60 4.07
CA LEU A 210 3.14 -15.19 5.32
C LEU A 210 2.68 -14.42 6.56
N ALA A 211 2.65 -13.08 6.50
CA ALA A 211 2.16 -12.25 7.59
C ALA A 211 0.71 -12.61 7.95
N PHE A 212 -0.17 -12.79 6.95
CA PHE A 212 -1.53 -13.28 7.17
C PHE A 212 -1.58 -14.68 7.78
N LEU A 213 -0.74 -15.60 7.29
CA LEU A 213 -0.71 -16.97 7.80
C LEU A 213 -0.23 -17.06 9.24
N PHE A 214 0.75 -16.24 9.63
CA PHE A 214 1.44 -16.34 10.92
C PHE A 214 1.04 -15.30 11.96
N SER A 215 0.09 -14.42 11.64
CA SER A 215 -0.50 -13.54 12.64
C SER A 215 -1.04 -14.33 13.83
N THR A 216 -1.09 -13.70 15.01
CA THR A 216 -1.78 -14.28 16.16
C THR A 216 -3.22 -13.81 16.30
N PHE A 217 -3.66 -12.81 15.52
CA PHE A 217 -5.02 -12.29 15.62
C PHE A 217 -6.04 -13.13 14.87
N GLU A 218 -7.29 -13.18 15.32
CA GLU A 218 -8.38 -13.82 14.58
C GLU A 218 -8.80 -12.99 13.36
N SER A 219 -8.94 -11.67 13.54
CA SER A 219 -9.24 -10.72 12.47
C SER A 219 -8.10 -9.74 12.30
N VAL A 220 -7.66 -9.53 11.07
CA VAL A 220 -6.48 -8.71 10.77
C VAL A 220 -6.79 -7.66 9.71
N LEU A 221 -6.35 -6.43 9.96
CA LEU A 221 -6.19 -5.41 8.94
C LEU A 221 -4.72 -5.38 8.53
N PHE A 222 -4.43 -5.77 7.29
CA PHE A 222 -3.10 -5.58 6.71
C PHE A 222 -2.98 -4.17 6.15
N LEU A 223 -1.83 -3.52 6.40
CA LEU A 223 -1.44 -2.27 5.76
C LEU A 223 0.01 -2.36 5.26
N ASP A 224 0.25 -1.92 4.03
CA ASP A 224 1.62 -1.65 3.55
C ASP A 224 2.21 -0.46 4.31
N ALA A 225 3.55 -0.37 4.38
CA ALA A 225 4.27 0.61 5.19
C ALA A 225 3.99 2.08 4.79
N ASP A 226 3.54 2.28 3.56
CA ASP A 226 3.22 3.54 2.89
C ASP A 226 1.72 3.76 2.70
N ASN A 227 0.87 2.94 3.34
CA ASN A 227 -0.56 3.13 3.39
C ASN A 227 -0.99 3.71 4.74
N PHE A 228 -1.37 4.98 4.76
CA PHE A 228 -1.61 5.77 5.96
C PHE A 228 -3.10 5.74 6.35
N PRO A 229 -3.45 5.17 7.52
CA PRO A 229 -4.81 5.22 8.04
C PRO A 229 -5.14 6.62 8.55
N LEU A 230 -6.24 7.19 8.06
CA LEU A 230 -6.70 8.53 8.41
C LEU A 230 -7.76 8.54 9.52
N VAL A 231 -8.29 7.36 9.88
CA VAL A 231 -9.34 7.15 10.88
C VAL A 231 -9.00 5.94 11.76
N ASP A 232 -9.65 5.82 12.92
CA ASP A 232 -9.54 4.64 13.78
C ASP A 232 -10.30 3.44 13.16
N PRO A 233 -9.61 2.35 12.76
CA PRO A 233 -10.25 1.18 12.16
C PRO A 233 -10.89 0.24 13.19
N THR A 234 -10.79 0.50 14.50
CA THR A 234 -11.35 -0.36 15.55
C THR A 234 -12.82 -0.75 15.33
N PRO A 235 -13.73 0.15 14.93
CA PRO A 235 -15.13 -0.20 14.69
C PRO A 235 -15.35 -1.20 13.55
N TRP A 236 -14.44 -1.24 12.57
CA TRP A 236 -14.56 -2.06 11.36
C TRP A 236 -14.62 -3.55 11.66
N PHE A 237 -13.89 -4.00 12.67
CA PHE A 237 -13.89 -5.40 13.09
C PHE A 237 -15.25 -5.87 13.62
N SER A 238 -16.13 -4.96 14.02
CA SER A 238 -17.49 -5.26 14.48
C SER A 238 -18.58 -4.90 13.47
N ALA A 239 -18.20 -4.38 12.30
CA ALA A 239 -19.16 -3.95 11.28
C ALA A 239 -19.96 -5.15 10.75
N PRO A 240 -21.29 -5.04 10.59
CA PRO A 240 -22.13 -6.14 10.10
C PRO A 240 -21.64 -6.75 8.78
N VAL A 241 -21.26 -5.90 7.82
CA VAL A 241 -20.70 -6.37 6.53
C VAL A 241 -19.42 -7.19 6.71
N PHE A 242 -18.51 -6.80 7.62
CA PHE A 242 -17.30 -7.58 7.87
C PHE A 242 -17.60 -8.90 8.60
N GLN A 243 -18.52 -8.88 9.56
CA GLN A 243 -18.95 -10.09 10.28
C GLN A 243 -19.64 -11.10 9.36
N GLU A 244 -20.36 -10.62 8.34
CA GLU A 244 -21.01 -11.47 7.33
C GLU A 244 -20.00 -11.94 6.27
N LYS A 245 -19.27 -11.01 5.66
CA LYS A 245 -18.42 -11.27 4.50
C LYS A 245 -17.06 -11.84 4.85
N GLY A 246 -16.49 -11.48 6.00
CA GLY A 246 -15.20 -11.99 6.46
C GLY A 246 -13.97 -11.49 5.71
N MET A 247 -14.12 -10.87 4.53
CA MET A 247 -13.01 -10.25 3.80
C MET A 247 -13.48 -8.95 3.13
N ILE A 248 -12.74 -7.86 3.35
CA ILE A 248 -12.93 -6.56 2.69
C ILE A 248 -11.67 -6.20 1.91
N THR A 249 -11.84 -5.81 0.65
CA THR A 249 -10.77 -5.29 -0.21
C THR A 249 -11.13 -3.92 -0.74
N TRP A 250 -10.11 -3.10 -1.01
CA TRP A 250 -10.27 -1.82 -1.67
C TRP A 250 -9.89 -1.91 -3.16
N PRO A 251 -10.49 -1.09 -4.04
CA PRO A 251 -10.13 -1.08 -5.44
C PRO A 251 -8.75 -0.44 -5.65
N ASP A 252 -8.18 -0.68 -6.82
CA ASP A 252 -7.08 0.02 -7.48
C ASP A 252 -7.69 0.84 -8.66
N PHE A 253 -6.90 1.62 -9.40
CA PHE A 253 -7.38 2.42 -10.55
C PHE A 253 -7.75 1.58 -11.78
N TRP A 254 -7.28 0.34 -11.85
CA TRP A 254 -7.29 -0.47 -13.07
C TRP A 254 -8.49 -1.41 -13.15
N ALA A 255 -8.89 -1.74 -14.37
CA ALA A 255 -9.74 -2.89 -14.60
C ALA A 255 -8.98 -4.19 -14.26
N ASN A 256 -9.71 -5.25 -13.87
CA ASN A 256 -9.11 -6.57 -13.70
C ASN A 256 -8.71 -7.15 -15.06
N THR A 257 -7.41 -7.39 -15.24
CA THR A 257 -6.82 -7.92 -16.48
C THR A 257 -6.51 -9.42 -16.39
N ALA A 258 -7.16 -10.19 -15.52
CA ALA A 258 -6.89 -11.62 -15.45
C ALA A 258 -7.21 -12.32 -16.78
N SER A 259 -6.29 -13.18 -17.24
CA SER A 259 -6.44 -13.93 -18.48
C SER A 259 -7.60 -14.94 -18.37
N PRO A 260 -8.41 -15.13 -19.43
CA PRO A 260 -9.32 -16.27 -19.62
C PRO A 260 -8.74 -17.63 -19.22
N LEU A 261 -7.43 -17.82 -19.42
CA LEU A 261 -6.73 -19.05 -19.09
C LEU A 261 -6.74 -19.32 -17.58
N PHE A 262 -6.71 -18.28 -16.73
CA PHE A 262 -6.83 -18.44 -15.28
C PHE A 262 -8.18 -19.04 -14.90
N TYR A 263 -9.27 -18.48 -15.43
CA TYR A 263 -10.62 -18.97 -15.15
C TYR A 263 -10.81 -20.40 -15.66
N THR A 264 -10.26 -20.72 -16.83
CA THR A 264 -10.26 -22.08 -17.39
C THR A 264 -9.53 -23.06 -16.47
N LEU A 265 -8.31 -22.71 -16.05
CA LEU A 265 -7.49 -23.49 -15.12
C LEU A 265 -8.18 -23.69 -13.77
N ALA A 266 -8.85 -22.66 -13.27
CA ALA A 266 -9.56 -22.68 -12.00
C ALA A 266 -10.98 -23.28 -12.07
N ASN A 267 -11.39 -23.77 -13.25
CA ASN A 267 -12.74 -24.29 -13.52
C ASN A 267 -13.86 -23.30 -13.16
N GLN A 268 -13.70 -22.05 -13.59
CA GLN A 268 -14.65 -20.96 -13.42
C GLN A 268 -15.15 -20.46 -14.78
N SER A 269 -16.37 -19.91 -14.79
CA SER A 269 -16.85 -19.14 -15.94
C SER A 269 -16.06 -17.84 -16.08
N ILE A 270 -15.67 -17.50 -17.30
CA ILE A 270 -15.00 -16.23 -17.59
C ILE A 270 -15.99 -15.08 -17.36
N PRO A 271 -15.74 -14.15 -16.43
CA PRO A 271 -16.66 -13.05 -16.17
C PRO A 271 -16.57 -11.99 -17.27
N ALA A 272 -17.73 -11.43 -17.64
CA ALA A 272 -17.79 -10.24 -18.49
C ALA A 272 -17.11 -9.06 -17.77
N ILE A 273 -16.28 -8.30 -18.49
CA ILE A 273 -15.47 -7.23 -17.88
C ILE A 273 -16.34 -6.14 -17.23
N GLN A 274 -17.53 -5.87 -17.79
CA GLN A 274 -18.52 -4.93 -17.29
C GLN A 274 -19.10 -5.33 -15.92
N SER A 275 -19.15 -6.64 -15.67
CA SER A 275 -19.65 -7.19 -14.40
C SER A 275 -18.58 -7.29 -13.33
N GLN A 276 -17.33 -6.92 -13.64
CA GLN A 276 -16.24 -6.98 -12.70
C GLN A 276 -16.05 -5.67 -11.95
N HIS A 277 -15.58 -5.81 -10.73
CA HIS A 277 -15.01 -4.71 -9.96
C HIS A 277 -13.66 -4.30 -10.55
N ALA A 278 -13.17 -3.13 -10.12
CA ALA A 278 -11.79 -2.77 -10.33
C ALA A 278 -10.84 -3.85 -9.76
N SER A 279 -9.60 -3.86 -10.27
CA SER A 279 -8.46 -4.53 -9.66
C SER A 279 -8.41 -4.19 -8.16
N SER A 280 -7.91 -5.10 -7.33
CA SER A 280 -7.81 -4.83 -5.88
C SER A 280 -6.47 -4.20 -5.53
N GLU A 281 -6.48 -3.27 -4.59
CA GLU A 281 -5.28 -2.70 -3.97
C GLU A 281 -4.92 -3.53 -2.72
N ALA A 282 -3.77 -4.23 -2.75
CA ALA A 282 -3.34 -5.06 -1.63
C ALA A 282 -2.59 -4.30 -0.53
N GLY A 283 -2.38 -3.00 -0.70
CA GLY A 283 -1.90 -2.12 0.37
C GLY A 283 -2.85 -2.03 1.56
N SER A 284 -4.12 -2.43 1.41
CA SER A 284 -5.11 -2.52 2.48
C SER A 284 -6.03 -3.72 2.29
N ILE A 285 -6.06 -4.64 3.26
CA ILE A 285 -6.97 -5.79 3.24
C ILE A 285 -7.41 -6.11 4.67
N LEU A 286 -8.73 -6.21 4.89
CA LEU A 286 -9.30 -6.62 6.19
C LEU A 286 -9.85 -8.04 6.06
N ILE A 287 -9.38 -8.98 6.89
CA ILE A 287 -9.78 -10.39 6.77
C ILE A 287 -9.96 -11.08 8.12
N SER A 288 -10.99 -11.91 8.21
CA SER A 288 -11.24 -12.87 9.27
C SER A 288 -10.55 -14.18 8.92
N ARG A 289 -9.50 -14.53 9.65
CA ARG A 289 -8.73 -15.77 9.46
C ARG A 289 -9.56 -17.01 9.79
N ASN A 290 -10.62 -16.85 10.57
CA ASN A 290 -11.62 -17.88 10.83
C ASN A 290 -12.44 -18.21 9.56
N LEU A 291 -13.10 -17.20 8.98
CA LEU A 291 -13.99 -17.38 7.82
C LEU A 291 -13.24 -17.71 6.52
N HIS A 292 -12.01 -17.16 6.39
CA HIS A 292 -11.17 -17.22 5.19
C HIS A 292 -9.90 -18.06 5.35
N SER A 293 -9.85 -19.00 6.29
CA SER A 293 -8.68 -19.86 6.49
C SER A 293 -8.17 -20.52 5.20
N GLN A 294 -9.05 -21.15 4.42
CA GLN A 294 -8.68 -21.77 3.14
C GLN A 294 -8.34 -20.75 2.05
N THR A 295 -9.00 -19.58 2.04
CA THR A 295 -8.68 -18.48 1.12
C THR A 295 -7.25 -18.01 1.32
N LEU A 296 -6.80 -17.87 2.57
CA LEU A 296 -5.42 -17.50 2.88
C LEU A 296 -4.41 -18.55 2.40
N LEU A 297 -4.73 -19.84 2.54
CA LEU A 297 -3.86 -20.93 2.08
C LEU A 297 -3.76 -20.97 0.55
N LEU A 298 -4.87 -20.75 -0.16
CA LEU A 298 -4.87 -20.71 -1.62
C LEU A 298 -4.20 -19.45 -2.16
N ALA A 299 -4.45 -18.30 -1.54
CA ALA A 299 -3.75 -17.06 -1.86
C ALA A 299 -2.23 -17.22 -1.63
N PHE A 300 -1.81 -17.90 -0.56
CA PHE A 300 -0.40 -18.23 -0.36
C PHE A 300 0.18 -19.07 -1.50
N TYR A 301 -0.53 -20.09 -2.00
CA TYR A 301 -0.09 -20.87 -3.15
C TYR A 301 0.06 -20.00 -4.42
N TYR A 302 -0.89 -19.10 -4.67
CA TYR A 302 -0.79 -18.14 -5.77
C TYR A 302 0.40 -17.20 -5.63
N ASN A 303 0.69 -16.72 -4.43
CA ASN A 303 1.85 -15.88 -4.17
C ASN A 303 3.17 -16.66 -4.26
N LEU A 304 3.20 -17.91 -3.78
CA LEU A 304 4.38 -18.78 -3.83
C LEU A 304 4.83 -19.02 -5.28
N PHE A 305 3.88 -19.22 -6.19
CA PHE A 305 4.12 -19.35 -7.63
C PHE A 305 3.65 -18.11 -8.40
N GLY A 306 3.72 -16.94 -7.73
CA GLY A 306 3.33 -15.66 -8.29
C GLY A 306 4.27 -15.27 -9.42
N PRO A 307 5.54 -15.00 -9.13
CA PRO A 307 6.54 -14.69 -10.16
C PRO A 307 6.70 -15.84 -11.16
N GLY A 308 6.50 -15.53 -12.44
CA GLY A 308 6.63 -16.46 -13.54
C GLY A 308 5.40 -17.33 -13.81
N PHE A 309 4.31 -17.20 -13.05
CA PHE A 309 3.04 -17.85 -13.40
C PHE A 309 1.79 -17.10 -12.93
N TYR A 310 1.43 -17.11 -11.64
CA TYR A 310 0.10 -16.60 -11.22
C TYR A 310 -0.02 -15.08 -11.31
N TYR A 311 1.06 -14.32 -11.15
CA TYR A 311 1.02 -12.86 -11.33
C TYR A 311 0.77 -12.52 -12.81
N GLU A 312 1.37 -13.29 -13.71
CA GLU A 312 1.20 -13.19 -15.15
C GLU A 312 -0.23 -13.57 -15.56
N MET A 313 -0.77 -14.64 -15.00
CA MET A 313 -2.14 -15.09 -15.25
C MET A 313 -3.19 -14.11 -14.75
N LEU A 314 -2.95 -13.45 -13.61
CA LEU A 314 -3.91 -12.56 -12.96
C LEU A 314 -3.78 -11.09 -13.38
N ALA A 315 -2.59 -10.64 -13.80
CA ALA A 315 -2.33 -9.24 -14.11
C ALA A 315 -1.76 -8.99 -15.52
N GLN A 316 -1.27 -10.01 -16.22
CA GLN A 316 -0.69 -9.90 -17.58
C GLN A 316 0.36 -8.78 -17.73
N LYS A 317 1.28 -8.66 -16.76
CA LYS A 317 2.27 -7.57 -16.61
C LYS A 317 1.68 -6.17 -16.43
N GLY A 318 0.39 -5.99 -16.13
CA GLY A 318 -0.25 -4.66 -16.07
C GLY A 318 0.50 -3.60 -15.23
N ILE A 319 0.41 -2.33 -15.63
CA ILE A 319 1.01 -1.20 -14.89
C ILE A 319 0.24 -0.98 -13.57
N GLY A 320 0.99 -0.63 -12.53
CA GLY A 320 0.49 -0.48 -11.15
C GLY A 320 1.01 -1.54 -10.18
N GLY A 321 2.05 -2.30 -10.57
CA GLY A 321 2.70 -3.29 -9.73
C GLY A 321 2.25 -4.72 -10.05
N GLU A 322 3.19 -5.53 -10.54
CA GLU A 322 3.07 -6.99 -10.54
C GLU A 322 3.15 -7.46 -9.09
N GLY A 323 2.23 -8.32 -8.63
CA GLY A 323 2.27 -8.76 -7.24
C GLY A 323 1.05 -9.52 -6.76
N ASP A 324 0.92 -9.52 -5.44
CA ASP A 324 -0.04 -10.29 -4.66
C ASP A 324 -1.49 -9.80 -4.80
N LYS A 325 -1.69 -8.65 -5.46
CA LYS A 325 -2.92 -7.88 -5.39
C LYS A 325 -4.18 -8.64 -5.79
N GLU A 326 -4.13 -9.36 -6.92
CA GLU A 326 -5.29 -10.11 -7.42
C GLU A 326 -5.47 -11.49 -6.76
N THR A 327 -4.47 -11.95 -6.00
CA THR A 327 -4.45 -13.34 -5.49
C THR A 327 -5.54 -13.62 -4.46
N TRP A 328 -5.93 -12.60 -3.68
CA TRP A 328 -6.88 -12.70 -2.58
C TRP A 328 -8.31 -12.93 -3.06
N VAL A 329 -8.76 -12.07 -3.98
CA VAL A 329 -10.09 -12.14 -4.59
C VAL A 329 -10.20 -13.39 -5.48
N ALA A 330 -9.15 -13.70 -6.24
CA ALA A 330 -9.08 -14.94 -7.02
C ALA A 330 -9.28 -16.18 -6.15
N ALA A 331 -8.56 -16.27 -5.01
CA ALA A 331 -8.69 -17.38 -4.08
C ALA A 331 -10.08 -17.48 -3.46
N ALA A 332 -10.70 -16.35 -3.10
CA ALA A 332 -12.06 -16.33 -2.57
C ALA A 332 -13.08 -16.83 -3.60
N ASN A 333 -12.95 -16.38 -4.86
CA ASN A 333 -13.83 -16.81 -5.96
C ASN A 333 -13.72 -18.32 -6.23
N VAL A 334 -12.50 -18.88 -6.28
CA VAL A 334 -12.29 -20.31 -6.50
C VAL A 334 -12.94 -21.15 -5.39
N LEU A 335 -12.84 -20.69 -4.15
CA LEU A 335 -13.39 -21.37 -2.98
C LEU A 335 -14.85 -21.01 -2.68
N LYS A 336 -15.49 -20.19 -3.53
CA LYS A 336 -16.86 -19.68 -3.35
C LYS A 336 -17.06 -19.06 -1.95
N LYS A 337 -16.10 -18.25 -1.53
CA LYS A 337 -16.13 -17.50 -0.28
C LYS A 337 -16.62 -16.08 -0.55
N ASP A 338 -17.58 -15.65 0.24
CA ASP A 338 -18.10 -14.29 0.22
C ASP A 338 -17.01 -13.27 0.57
N TYR A 339 -17.10 -12.07 0.01
CA TYR A 339 -16.26 -10.93 0.35
C TYR A 339 -16.99 -9.63 -0.03
N TRP A 340 -16.45 -8.49 0.40
CA TRP A 340 -16.87 -7.19 -0.09
C TRP A 340 -15.69 -6.44 -0.69
N GLN A 341 -15.81 -6.06 -1.96
CA GLN A 341 -14.89 -5.11 -2.57
C GLN A 341 -15.56 -3.74 -2.56
N VAL A 342 -14.87 -2.75 -2.00
CA VAL A 342 -15.38 -1.37 -1.94
C VAL A 342 -15.66 -0.88 -3.36
N ARG A 343 -16.85 -0.31 -3.56
CA ARG A 343 -17.32 0.10 -4.89
C ARG A 343 -16.99 1.56 -5.17
N GLU A 344 -16.88 2.39 -4.13
CA GLU A 344 -16.38 3.75 -4.26
C GLU A 344 -14.98 3.73 -4.86
N ARG A 345 -14.84 4.37 -6.03
CA ARG A 345 -13.58 4.42 -6.77
C ARG A 345 -12.53 5.19 -6.00
N ASN A 346 -11.26 4.80 -6.15
CA ASN A 346 -10.15 5.59 -5.63
C ASN A 346 -10.09 6.96 -6.30
N HIS A 347 -9.63 7.97 -5.56
CA HIS A 347 -9.29 9.26 -6.18
C HIS A 347 -7.79 9.49 -6.13
N ALA A 348 -7.26 10.15 -7.16
CA ALA A 348 -5.85 10.47 -7.23
C ALA A 348 -5.54 11.82 -6.57
N LEU A 349 -4.36 11.91 -5.98
CA LEU A 349 -3.75 13.16 -5.52
C LEU A 349 -2.55 13.45 -6.42
N VAL A 350 -2.57 14.61 -7.06
CA VAL A 350 -1.50 15.09 -7.95
C VAL A 350 -0.80 16.29 -7.33
N SER A 351 0.49 16.46 -7.60
CA SER A 351 1.30 17.58 -7.10
C SER A 351 1.04 18.87 -7.87
N VAL A 352 0.87 18.76 -9.19
CA VAL A 352 0.65 19.89 -10.10
C VAL A 352 -0.80 19.87 -10.58
N GLU A 353 -1.51 20.97 -10.43
CA GLU A 353 -2.93 21.04 -10.79
C GLU A 353 -3.17 21.48 -12.24
N GLN A 354 -2.21 22.19 -12.83
CA GLN A 354 -2.25 22.66 -14.19
C GLN A 354 -0.86 22.56 -14.82
N VAL A 355 -0.78 21.92 -15.98
CA VAL A 355 0.42 21.91 -16.82
C VAL A 355 0.14 22.72 -18.06
N GLU A 356 1.18 23.42 -18.54
CA GLU A 356 1.12 24.06 -19.84
C GLU A 356 1.09 22.95 -20.90
N LYS A 357 0.05 22.93 -21.72
CA LYS A 357 -0.17 21.92 -22.74
C LYS A 357 0.99 21.95 -23.73
N GLU A 358 1.59 20.79 -23.95
CA GLU A 358 2.62 20.58 -24.95
C GLU A 358 2.01 19.86 -26.16
N GLU A 359 2.34 20.33 -27.35
CA GLU A 359 1.95 19.69 -28.61
C GLU A 359 3.21 19.30 -29.38
N GLU A 360 3.20 18.08 -29.92
CA GLU A 360 4.24 17.62 -30.84
C GLU A 360 3.98 18.22 -32.23
N ASP A 361 5.00 18.85 -32.82
CA ASP A 361 4.93 19.34 -34.20
C ASP A 361 5.10 18.20 -35.22
N GLU A 362 4.86 18.50 -36.50
CA GLU A 362 4.97 17.50 -37.59
C GLU A 362 6.40 16.94 -37.75
N GLU A 363 7.39 17.53 -37.09
CA GLU A 363 8.79 17.11 -37.08
C GLU A 363 9.19 16.36 -35.79
N GLY A 364 8.27 16.12 -34.87
CA GLY A 364 8.49 15.38 -33.62
C GLY A 364 9.07 16.20 -32.47
N ASN A 365 9.04 17.54 -32.55
CA ASN A 365 9.48 18.41 -31.46
C ASN A 365 8.30 18.86 -30.60
N TRP A 366 8.51 18.85 -29.29
CA TRP A 366 7.53 19.30 -28.31
C TRP A 366 7.59 20.82 -28.12
N ARG A 367 6.43 21.47 -28.24
CA ARG A 367 6.30 22.93 -28.02
C ARG A 367 5.22 23.24 -27.00
N LYS A 368 5.52 24.18 -26.10
CA LYS A 368 4.58 24.73 -25.13
C LYS A 368 3.60 25.68 -25.82
N THR A 369 2.30 25.45 -25.62
CA THR A 369 1.23 26.13 -26.36
C THR A 369 0.77 27.45 -25.72
N GLY A 370 1.19 27.76 -24.49
CA GLY A 370 0.63 28.87 -23.69
C GLY A 370 -0.75 28.57 -23.09
N GLU A 371 -1.35 27.42 -23.41
CA GLU A 371 -2.62 26.95 -22.86
C GLU A 371 -2.36 26.11 -21.60
N TRP A 372 -2.96 26.48 -20.47
CA TRP A 372 -2.85 25.72 -19.22
C TRP A 372 -4.02 24.76 -19.08
N VAL A 373 -3.72 23.46 -19.06
CA VAL A 373 -4.72 22.39 -18.94
C VAL A 373 -4.66 21.83 -17.52
N ARG A 374 -5.83 21.51 -16.95
CA ARG A 374 -5.87 20.83 -15.65
C ARG A 374 -5.19 19.47 -15.78
N VAL A 375 -4.26 19.19 -14.88
CA VAL A 375 -3.78 17.82 -14.69
C VAL A 375 -4.92 17.08 -14.01
N GLY A 376 -5.73 16.40 -14.82
CA GLY A 376 -6.77 15.53 -14.31
C GLY A 376 -6.17 14.25 -13.71
N GLU A 377 -7.01 13.48 -13.02
CA GLU A 377 -6.68 12.14 -12.54
C GLU A 377 -6.23 11.19 -13.68
N GLU A 378 -6.43 11.62 -14.92
CA GLU A 378 -6.02 11.01 -16.19
C GLU A 378 -4.49 10.98 -16.45
N ASN A 379 -3.69 11.89 -15.88
CA ASN A 379 -2.22 11.82 -15.99
C ASN A 379 -1.60 11.04 -14.82
N LEU A 380 -1.42 9.74 -15.01
CA LEU A 380 -0.87 8.80 -14.01
C LEU A 380 0.55 9.15 -13.57
N ASP A 381 1.30 9.81 -14.45
CA ASP A 381 2.66 10.18 -14.14
C ASP A 381 2.75 11.24 -13.06
N GLU A 382 1.67 12.00 -12.86
CA GLU A 382 1.57 13.06 -11.86
C GLU A 382 0.97 12.59 -10.53
N VAL A 383 0.53 11.32 -10.44
CA VAL A 383 -0.12 10.79 -9.23
C VAL A 383 0.90 10.52 -8.12
N VAL A 384 0.79 11.31 -7.05
CA VAL A 384 1.63 11.22 -5.84
C VAL A 384 1.10 10.15 -4.90
N ALA A 385 -0.22 10.14 -4.71
CA ALA A 385 -0.91 9.25 -3.77
C ALA A 385 -2.33 8.97 -4.25
N MET A 386 -2.94 7.92 -3.69
CA MET A 386 -4.35 7.62 -3.87
C MET A 386 -5.08 7.68 -2.53
N VAL A 387 -6.37 8.01 -2.57
CA VAL A 387 -7.25 7.96 -1.39
C VAL A 387 -8.31 6.89 -1.56
N GLN A 388 -8.59 6.17 -0.46
CA GLN A 388 -9.56 5.08 -0.42
C GLN A 388 -10.63 5.33 0.66
N PHE A 389 -11.78 4.68 0.52
CA PHE A 389 -13.03 5.10 1.16
C PHE A 389 -13.61 4.09 2.17
N ASP A 390 -14.48 4.59 3.04
CA ASP A 390 -15.12 3.83 4.12
C ASP A 390 -16.06 2.74 3.58
N PHE A 391 -15.68 1.47 3.78
CA PHE A 391 -16.44 0.32 3.28
C PHE A 391 -17.81 0.15 3.95
N ILE A 392 -18.03 0.70 5.16
CA ILE A 392 -19.30 0.55 5.87
C ILE A 392 -20.36 1.42 5.22
N ALA A 393 -20.03 2.69 4.97
CA ALA A 393 -20.92 3.62 4.28
C ALA A 393 -21.14 3.20 2.82
N ASP A 394 -20.08 2.73 2.16
CA ASP A 394 -20.14 2.08 0.84
C ASP A 394 -21.12 0.88 0.87
N TYR A 395 -20.95 0.01 1.87
CA TYR A 395 -21.91 -0.96 2.41
C TYR A 395 -23.37 -0.57 2.20
N GLU A 396 -23.77 0.30 3.11
CA GLU A 396 -25.15 0.72 3.34
C GLU A 396 -25.75 1.42 2.12
N ALA A 397 -24.95 2.22 1.40
CA ALA A 397 -25.39 2.91 0.19
C ALA A 397 -25.70 1.95 -0.98
N SER A 398 -25.26 0.69 -0.93
CA SER A 398 -25.60 -0.34 -1.92
C SER A 398 -27.00 -0.93 -1.72
N PHE A 399 -27.59 -0.75 -0.53
CA PHE A 399 -28.86 -1.33 -0.13
C PHE A 399 -29.75 -0.26 0.51
N PRO A 400 -30.24 0.74 -0.25
CA PRO A 400 -31.05 1.80 0.30
C PRO A 400 -32.33 1.23 0.93
N PRO A 401 -32.78 1.77 2.08
CA PRO A 401 -34.01 1.31 2.71
C PRO A 401 -35.20 1.44 1.74
N PRO A 402 -36.19 0.53 1.80
CA PRO A 402 -37.37 0.64 0.97
C PRO A 402 -38.04 2.00 1.20
N PRO A 403 -38.61 2.64 0.15
CA PRO A 403 -39.25 3.93 0.28
C PRO A 403 -40.34 3.86 1.36
N PRO A 404 -40.52 4.92 2.18
CA PRO A 404 -41.51 4.91 3.23
C PRO A 404 -42.89 4.65 2.63
N SER A 405 -43.47 3.50 2.97
CA SER A 405 -44.79 3.11 2.50
C SER A 405 -45.81 4.15 2.94
N SER A 406 -46.40 4.87 1.97
CA SER A 406 -47.59 5.68 2.19
C SER A 406 -48.78 4.75 2.42
N SER A 407 -48.89 4.18 3.62
CA SER A 407 -50.15 3.86 4.30
C SER A 407 -49.85 3.00 5.53
N SER A 408 -50.25 3.55 6.66
CA SER A 408 -50.46 2.78 7.88
C SER A 408 -51.52 1.70 7.64
N SER A 409 -51.13 0.44 7.75
CA SER A 409 -52.04 -0.58 8.28
C SER A 409 -51.23 -1.61 9.05
N SER A 410 -51.46 -1.59 10.35
CA SER A 410 -51.00 -2.56 11.34
C SER A 410 -51.26 -4.00 10.83
N TRP A 411 -50.21 -4.77 10.58
CA TRP A 411 -50.33 -6.21 10.46
C TRP A 411 -50.05 -6.83 11.83
N LYS A 412 -51.12 -7.02 12.62
CA LYS A 412 -51.09 -7.99 13.72
C LYS A 412 -51.04 -9.38 13.12
N LEU A 413 -50.00 -10.13 13.47
CA LEU A 413 -49.84 -11.53 13.07
C LEU A 413 -50.83 -12.39 13.88
N ASP A 414 -52.06 -12.55 13.39
CA ASP A 414 -53.01 -13.55 13.91
C ASP A 414 -52.77 -14.89 13.19
N LEU A 415 -52.06 -15.79 13.87
CA LEU A 415 -51.91 -17.19 13.49
C LEU A 415 -53.23 -17.94 13.69
N LYS A 416 -54.11 -17.95 12.68
CA LYS A 416 -55.12 -19.00 12.52
C LYS A 416 -55.23 -19.47 11.08
N SER A 417 -55.04 -20.78 10.95
CA SER A 417 -55.17 -21.62 9.77
C SER A 417 -56.31 -21.23 8.83
N LYS A 418 -56.04 -21.18 7.52
CA LYS A 418 -56.84 -21.93 6.53
C LYS A 418 -56.12 -22.05 5.19
N LYS A 419 -56.44 -23.19 4.59
CA LYS A 419 -55.94 -23.81 3.37
C LYS A 419 -56.39 -23.03 2.14
N ASP A 420 -55.58 -23.16 1.09
CA ASP A 420 -55.86 -22.90 -0.34
C ASP A 420 -55.73 -21.45 -0.85
N SER A 421 -54.88 -21.32 -1.89
CA SER A 421 -55.01 -20.46 -3.08
C SER A 421 -53.84 -19.50 -3.35
N LYS A 422 -53.03 -19.84 -4.36
CA LYS A 422 -52.19 -18.97 -5.21
C LYS A 422 -51.24 -18.00 -4.49
N VAL A 423 -50.01 -18.46 -4.27
CA VAL A 423 -48.84 -17.59 -4.14
C VAL A 423 -48.59 -16.98 -5.53
N SER A 424 -48.89 -15.69 -5.69
CA SER A 424 -48.29 -14.89 -6.73
C SER A 424 -46.81 -14.77 -6.40
N GLU A 425 -45.94 -15.37 -7.23
CA GLU A 425 -44.51 -15.10 -7.20
C GLU A 425 -44.33 -13.59 -7.35
N VAL A 426 -43.91 -12.96 -6.25
CA VAL A 426 -43.31 -11.63 -6.33
C VAL A 426 -41.93 -11.89 -6.92
N GLU A 427 -41.75 -11.57 -8.21
CA GLU A 427 -40.42 -11.41 -8.79
C GLU A 427 -39.69 -10.36 -7.95
N ILE A 428 -38.86 -10.83 -7.03
CA ILE A 428 -37.80 -10.02 -6.45
C ILE A 428 -36.84 -9.82 -7.62
N LYS A 429 -36.95 -8.70 -8.33
CA LYS A 429 -35.88 -8.27 -9.24
C LYS A 429 -34.63 -8.18 -8.39
N ASP A 430 -33.64 -9.02 -8.69
CA ASP A 430 -32.32 -8.89 -8.11
C ASP A 430 -31.89 -7.43 -8.28
N VAL A 431 -31.64 -6.75 -7.16
CA VAL A 431 -31.14 -5.38 -7.20
C VAL A 431 -29.74 -5.47 -7.78
N GLU A 432 -29.59 -5.03 -9.02
CA GLU A 432 -28.29 -4.99 -9.69
C GLU A 432 -27.44 -3.91 -9.00
N ILE A 433 -26.51 -4.35 -8.17
CA ILE A 433 -25.69 -3.44 -7.38
C ILE A 433 -24.49 -3.00 -8.25
N PRO A 434 -24.27 -1.70 -8.50
CA PRO A 434 -23.20 -1.20 -9.38
C PRO A 434 -21.80 -1.62 -8.93
N THR A 435 -20.95 -2.10 -9.84
CA THR A 435 -19.57 -2.51 -9.53
C THR A 435 -18.63 -1.35 -9.18
N LEU A 436 -19.03 -0.11 -9.52
CA LEU A 436 -18.28 1.13 -9.28
C LEU A 436 -19.22 2.27 -8.81
N ARG A 437 -18.70 3.19 -8.00
CA ARG A 437 -19.35 4.44 -7.56
C ARG A 437 -18.38 5.62 -7.54
N ASN A 438 -18.96 6.83 -7.57
CA ASN A 438 -18.24 8.09 -7.47
C ASN A 438 -19.07 9.08 -6.62
N ASN A 439 -19.09 8.87 -5.31
CA ASN A 439 -19.75 9.73 -4.36
C ASN A 439 -18.76 10.81 -3.86
N PRO A 440 -18.99 12.11 -4.16
CA PRO A 440 -18.10 13.18 -3.74
C PRO A 440 -18.04 13.38 -2.23
N ASP A 441 -19.05 12.89 -1.50
CA ASP A 441 -19.14 12.99 -0.03
C ASP A 441 -18.65 11.70 0.67
N ALA A 442 -18.06 10.76 -0.08
CA ALA A 442 -17.55 9.53 0.49
C ALA A 442 -16.41 9.83 1.49
N LYS A 443 -16.49 9.20 2.66
CA LYS A 443 -15.51 9.40 3.72
C LYS A 443 -14.20 8.70 3.38
N ILE A 444 -13.13 9.48 3.30
CA ILE A 444 -11.77 8.98 3.09
C ILE A 444 -11.25 8.33 4.37
N VAL A 445 -10.66 7.15 4.24
CA VAL A 445 -10.11 6.37 5.36
C VAL A 445 -8.63 6.01 5.21
N PHE A 446 -8.12 5.99 3.98
CA PHE A 446 -6.72 5.72 3.69
C PHE A 446 -6.14 6.75 2.73
N LEU A 447 -4.84 6.99 2.88
CA LEU A 447 -3.99 7.67 1.92
C LEU A 447 -2.81 6.75 1.61
N HIS A 448 -2.78 6.17 0.42
CA HIS A 448 -1.71 5.26 0.00
C HIS A 448 -0.72 6.03 -0.88
N ALA A 449 0.51 6.19 -0.38
CA ALA A 449 1.54 6.95 -1.05
C ALA A 449 2.21 6.11 -2.15
N ASN A 450 2.15 6.58 -3.39
CA ASN A 450 2.62 5.79 -4.54
C ASN A 450 4.08 6.12 -4.89
N ARG A 451 4.36 7.35 -5.32
CA ARG A 451 5.71 7.74 -5.79
C ARG A 451 6.65 8.18 -4.68
N ILE A 452 6.12 8.84 -3.65
CA ILE A 452 6.90 9.41 -2.56
C ILE A 452 6.60 8.64 -1.27
N LYS A 453 7.49 7.72 -0.87
CA LYS A 453 7.27 6.77 0.23
C LYS A 453 7.47 7.35 1.65
N LEU A 454 7.46 8.68 1.80
CA LEU A 454 7.58 9.41 3.08
C LEU A 454 8.72 8.93 4.01
N HIS A 455 9.77 8.35 3.44
CA HIS A 455 10.98 7.97 4.16
C HIS A 455 11.76 9.24 4.51
N PRO A 456 11.97 9.57 5.80
CA PRO A 456 12.49 10.90 6.16
C PRO A 456 13.88 11.23 5.59
N ALA A 457 14.74 10.22 5.35
CA ALA A 457 16.06 10.46 4.75
C ALA A 457 16.02 10.64 3.22
N GLU A 458 14.95 10.19 2.54
CA GLU A 458 14.85 10.20 1.08
C GLU A 458 13.79 11.17 0.56
N VAL A 459 12.81 11.58 1.40
CA VAL A 459 11.60 12.28 0.94
C VAL A 459 11.90 13.57 0.19
N LEU A 460 12.93 14.33 0.61
CA LEU A 460 13.32 15.56 -0.09
C LEU A 460 13.97 15.29 -1.45
N GLU A 461 14.78 14.24 -1.56
CA GLU A 461 15.39 13.83 -2.83
C GLU A 461 14.32 13.33 -3.80
N ARG A 462 13.37 12.51 -3.32
CA ARG A 462 12.22 12.07 -4.12
C ARG A 462 11.33 13.22 -4.58
N LEU A 463 11.20 14.28 -3.78
CA LEU A 463 10.49 15.49 -4.19
C LEU A 463 11.23 16.24 -5.30
N ASP A 464 12.55 16.39 -5.16
CA ASP A 464 13.41 17.03 -6.17
C ASP A 464 13.33 16.29 -7.52
N ASP A 465 13.35 14.95 -7.49
CA ASP A 465 13.25 14.10 -8.69
C ASP A 465 11.87 14.17 -9.37
N PHE A 466 10.81 14.45 -8.61
CA PHE A 466 9.44 14.31 -9.10
C PHE A 466 8.82 15.62 -9.61
N HIS A 467 8.71 16.65 -8.76
CA HIS A 467 8.08 17.94 -9.15
C HIS A 467 8.67 19.16 -8.43
N GLY A 468 9.75 18.98 -7.68
CA GLY A 468 10.40 20.02 -6.89
C GLY A 468 9.82 20.21 -5.49
N ARG A 469 10.47 21.08 -4.73
CA ARG A 469 10.19 21.31 -3.30
C ARG A 469 8.95 22.19 -3.12
N GLY A 470 7.79 21.55 -2.99
CA GLY A 470 6.50 22.18 -2.71
C GLY A 470 5.59 21.28 -1.87
N ARG A 471 4.31 21.65 -1.78
CA ARG A 471 3.27 20.75 -1.24
C ARG A 471 3.05 19.56 -2.16
N MET A 472 2.90 18.38 -1.58
CA MET A 472 2.76 17.10 -2.27
C MET A 472 1.37 16.87 -2.86
N TRP A 473 0.32 17.36 -2.20
CA TRP A 473 -1.07 17.02 -2.55
C TRP A 473 -1.89 18.23 -2.99
N GLY A 474 -1.21 19.23 -3.53
CA GLY A 474 -1.80 20.47 -4.02
C GLY A 474 -1.93 21.55 -2.95
N ALA A 475 -2.73 22.57 -3.24
CA ALA A 475 -2.86 23.73 -2.37
C ALA A 475 -3.47 23.39 -1.01
N LYS A 476 -3.05 24.13 0.03
CA LYS A 476 -3.52 23.99 1.41
C LYS A 476 -5.05 24.00 1.52
N GLU A 477 -5.70 24.98 0.90
CA GLU A 477 -7.14 25.19 0.99
C GLU A 477 -7.92 24.00 0.43
N LYS A 478 -7.43 23.37 -0.64
CA LYS A 478 -8.05 22.20 -1.25
C LYS A 478 -7.82 20.94 -0.44
N THR A 479 -6.64 20.78 0.12
CA THR A 479 -6.36 19.69 1.08
C THR A 479 -7.31 19.81 2.27
N ILE A 480 -7.49 21.01 2.83
CA ILE A 480 -8.47 21.27 3.90
C ILE A 480 -9.90 20.99 3.43
N GLN A 481 -10.28 21.41 2.23
CA GLN A 481 -11.61 21.13 1.69
C GLN A 481 -11.87 19.62 1.56
N ARG A 482 -10.87 18.85 1.13
CA ARG A 482 -10.99 17.40 0.88
C ARG A 482 -10.99 16.57 2.15
N PHE A 483 -10.08 16.87 3.08
CA PHE A 483 -9.88 16.08 4.29
C PHE A 483 -10.53 16.68 5.55
N GLY A 484 -11.07 17.90 5.45
CA GLY A 484 -11.56 18.68 6.58
C GLY A 484 -10.45 19.25 7.49
N ARG A 485 -9.18 19.04 7.12
CA ARG A 485 -7.98 19.40 7.89
C ARG A 485 -6.75 19.47 6.97
N ASP A 486 -5.69 20.13 7.44
CA ASP A 486 -4.42 20.19 6.71
C ASP A 486 -3.63 18.88 6.92
N LEU A 487 -4.06 17.83 6.22
CA LEU A 487 -3.50 16.49 6.35
C LEU A 487 -2.01 16.44 6.01
N GLU A 488 -1.58 17.21 5.02
CA GLU A 488 -0.17 17.29 4.63
C GLU A 488 0.68 17.85 5.77
N ALA A 489 0.23 18.90 6.45
CA ALA A 489 0.91 19.43 7.63
C ALA A 489 1.01 18.37 8.74
N GLU A 490 -0.07 17.64 9.01
CA GLU A 490 -0.06 16.58 10.02
C GLU A 490 0.94 15.46 9.70
N ILE A 491 1.13 15.13 8.42
CA ILE A 491 2.08 14.10 7.98
C ILE A 491 3.51 14.63 8.05
N TRP A 492 3.77 15.87 7.62
CA TRP A 492 5.11 16.48 7.75
C TRP A 492 5.56 16.58 9.22
N GLU A 493 4.64 16.87 10.14
CA GLU A 493 4.94 16.81 11.57
C GLU A 493 5.47 15.44 12.00
N GLU A 494 4.85 14.34 11.54
CA GLU A 494 5.29 12.99 11.87
C GLU A 494 6.59 12.59 11.16
N VAL A 495 6.77 12.98 9.90
CA VAL A 495 8.03 12.77 9.16
C VAL A 495 9.19 13.46 9.89
N ILE A 496 9.00 14.71 10.32
CA ILE A 496 10.00 15.48 11.08
C ILE A 496 10.23 14.86 12.46
N GLU A 497 9.18 14.45 13.18
CA GLU A 497 9.32 13.80 14.49
C GLU A 497 10.12 12.50 14.38
N VAL A 498 9.87 11.68 13.35
CA VAL A 498 10.65 10.45 13.11
C VAL A 498 12.10 10.78 12.83
N ALA A 499 12.39 11.75 11.94
CA ALA A 499 13.78 12.13 11.66
C ALA A 499 14.51 12.69 12.89
N CYS A 500 13.85 13.56 13.66
CA CYS A 500 14.49 14.29 14.75
C CYS A 500 14.60 13.47 16.05
N ARG A 501 13.60 12.65 16.37
CA ARG A 501 13.55 11.89 17.62
C ARG A 501 14.01 10.45 17.45
N PHE A 502 13.73 9.86 16.29
CA PHE A 502 14.07 8.47 15.98
C PHE A 502 15.13 8.38 14.88
N GLY A 503 15.92 9.43 14.64
CA GLY A 503 16.87 9.50 13.53
C GLY A 503 17.91 8.36 13.47
N ASP A 504 18.16 7.64 14.58
CA ASP A 504 19.00 6.44 14.56
C ASP A 504 18.37 5.26 13.77
N THR A 505 17.05 5.25 13.57
CA THR A 505 16.37 4.28 12.69
C THR A 505 16.68 4.52 11.21
N LEU A 506 17.28 5.67 10.85
CA LEU A 506 17.63 6.04 9.47
C LEU A 506 19.00 5.48 9.05
N LEU A 507 19.77 4.90 9.98
CA LEU A 507 21.18 4.55 9.78
C LEU A 507 21.40 3.11 9.27
N LEU A 508 20.35 2.40 8.86
CA LEU A 508 20.42 0.97 8.53
C LEU A 508 20.89 0.66 7.09
N ASP A 509 21.20 1.68 6.28
CA ASP A 509 21.76 1.48 4.93
C ASP A 509 23.28 1.22 4.91
N GLY A 510 23.83 0.66 6.00
CA GLY A 510 25.21 0.19 6.06
C GLY A 510 25.39 -1.23 5.55
N GLY A 511 24.98 -1.50 4.31
CA GLY A 511 25.40 -2.72 3.62
C GLY A 511 26.85 -2.53 3.17
N GLU A 512 27.80 -3.26 3.76
CA GLU A 512 29.16 -3.43 3.20
C GLU A 512 29.05 -4.14 1.84
N GLY A 513 28.68 -3.38 0.80
CA GLY A 513 28.83 -3.76 -0.60
C GLY A 513 29.88 -2.85 -1.19
N GLU A 514 31.05 -3.40 -1.50
CA GLU A 514 32.02 -2.75 -2.39
C GLU A 514 31.31 -2.38 -3.70
N ARG A 515 30.79 -1.15 -3.78
CA ARG A 515 30.64 -0.44 -5.05
C ARG A 515 31.92 0.35 -5.25
N ASP A 516 32.63 0.00 -6.31
CA ASP A 516 33.83 0.68 -6.74
C ASP A 516 33.60 2.21 -6.85
N GLY A 517 34.15 2.97 -5.90
CA GLY A 517 34.63 4.33 -6.15
C GLY A 517 33.73 5.52 -5.82
N GLU A 518 32.56 5.36 -5.19
CA GLU A 518 31.78 6.51 -4.68
C GLU A 518 31.85 6.57 -3.15
N GLU A 519 32.34 7.69 -2.60
CA GLU A 519 32.35 7.93 -1.16
C GLU A 519 30.91 7.82 -0.62
N GLU A 520 30.66 6.79 0.18
CA GLU A 520 29.39 6.55 0.84
C GLU A 520 29.09 7.74 1.76
N LYS A 521 28.15 8.59 1.34
CA LYS A 521 27.85 9.86 1.99
C LYS A 521 27.04 9.56 3.24
N GLN A 522 27.72 9.24 4.35
CA GLN A 522 27.08 8.99 5.63
C GLN A 522 26.25 10.22 6.04
N VAL A 523 24.92 10.14 5.88
CA VAL A 523 24.00 11.24 6.15
C VAL A 523 23.81 11.36 7.66
N SER A 524 24.23 12.48 8.26
CA SER A 524 24.01 12.74 9.69
C SER A 524 22.52 12.88 9.98
N LYS A 525 21.99 12.15 10.96
CA LYS A 525 20.57 12.25 11.37
C LYS A 525 20.16 13.68 11.73
N GLU A 526 21.05 14.44 12.35
CA GLU A 526 20.86 15.86 12.69
C GLU A 526 20.64 16.69 11.43
N LYS A 527 21.39 16.39 10.36
CA LYS A 527 21.24 17.06 9.07
C LYS A 527 19.89 16.75 8.43
N VAL A 528 19.45 15.49 8.45
CA VAL A 528 18.12 15.10 7.94
C VAL A 528 17.01 15.88 8.66
N CYS A 529 17.04 15.88 10.00
CA CYS A 529 16.09 16.63 10.83
C CYS A 529 16.10 18.15 10.50
N GLU A 530 17.28 18.76 10.40
CA GLU A 530 17.41 20.18 10.06
C GLU A 530 16.90 20.51 8.66
N ASP A 531 17.23 19.68 7.66
CA ASP A 531 16.86 19.91 6.27
C ASP A 531 15.34 19.78 6.07
N LEU A 532 14.71 18.77 6.68
CA LEU A 532 13.25 18.60 6.67
C LEU A 532 12.55 19.78 7.34
N ARG A 533 13.06 20.22 8.49
CA ARG A 533 12.55 21.39 9.21
C ARG A 533 12.65 22.68 8.39
N ARG A 534 13.82 22.94 7.79
CA ARG A 534 14.03 24.11 6.93
C ARG A 534 13.10 24.10 5.73
N PHE A 535 12.95 22.95 5.09
CA PHE A 535 12.04 22.78 3.97
C PHE A 535 10.59 23.10 4.38
N TRP A 536 10.05 22.40 5.38
CA TRP A 536 8.64 22.53 5.75
C TRP A 536 8.30 23.92 6.34
N TRP A 537 9.18 24.48 7.18
CA TRP A 537 9.00 25.86 7.66
C TRP A 537 9.11 26.90 6.53
N GLY A 538 9.91 26.64 5.49
CA GLY A 538 9.95 27.47 4.30
C GLY A 538 8.59 27.55 3.60
N ILE A 539 7.92 26.40 3.44
CA ILE A 539 6.56 26.33 2.87
C ILE A 539 5.57 27.11 3.73
N ILE A 540 5.51 26.84 5.03
CA ILE A 540 4.58 27.53 5.94
C ILE A 540 4.81 29.05 5.94
N ALA A 541 6.07 29.49 5.97
CA ALA A 541 6.40 30.92 5.96
C ALA A 541 5.98 31.62 4.66
N ALA A 542 6.15 30.94 3.52
CA ALA A 542 5.69 31.46 2.23
C ALA A 542 4.15 31.62 2.21
N GLU A 543 3.42 30.61 2.68
CA GLU A 543 1.95 30.64 2.78
C GLU A 543 1.46 31.78 3.70
N GLU A 544 2.11 31.99 4.85
CA GLU A 544 1.73 33.07 5.76
C GLU A 544 1.95 34.46 5.13
N VAL A 545 3.01 34.62 4.35
CA VAL A 545 3.26 35.86 3.59
C VAL A 545 2.19 36.07 2.53
N GLU A 546 1.84 35.03 1.76
CA GLU A 546 0.78 35.09 0.74
C GLU A 546 -0.58 35.43 1.35
N GLU A 547 -0.93 34.83 2.48
CA GLU A 547 -2.18 35.11 3.18
C GLU A 547 -2.25 36.55 3.69
N ARG A 548 -1.14 37.09 4.21
CA ARG A 548 -1.04 38.51 4.63
C ARG A 548 -1.20 39.46 3.45
N VAL A 549 -0.57 39.15 2.30
CA VAL A 549 -0.70 39.95 1.07
C VAL A 549 -2.14 39.91 0.56
N ARG A 550 -2.76 38.72 0.51
CA ARG A 550 -4.16 38.55 0.09
C ARG A 550 -5.11 39.34 1.00
N SER A 551 -4.91 39.26 2.31
CA SER A 551 -5.71 39.97 3.31
C SER A 551 -5.56 41.50 3.21
N ALA A 552 -4.34 42.00 2.94
CA ALA A 552 -4.10 43.42 2.72
C ALA A 552 -4.78 43.91 1.44
N GLY A 553 -4.68 43.17 0.32
CA GLY A 553 -5.36 43.50 -0.93
C GLY A 553 -6.89 43.46 -0.84
N GLU A 554 -7.45 42.54 -0.04
CA GLU A 554 -8.90 42.50 0.20
C GLU A 554 -9.36 43.66 1.09
N LYS A 555 -8.53 44.08 2.04
CA LYS A 555 -8.77 45.28 2.86
C LYS A 555 -8.77 46.55 2.01
N ASP A 556 -7.77 46.71 1.14
CA ASP A 556 -7.69 47.84 0.20
C ASP A 556 -8.89 47.86 -0.76
N ARG A 557 -9.32 46.68 -1.24
CA ARG A 557 -10.53 46.54 -2.09
C ARG A 557 -11.81 46.86 -1.31
N ARG A 558 -11.93 46.47 -0.03
CA ARG A 558 -13.07 46.84 0.84
C ARG A 558 -13.06 48.34 1.19
N GLU A 559 -11.90 48.95 1.37
CA GLU A 559 -11.78 50.40 1.58
C GLU A 559 -12.13 51.18 0.30
N MET A 560 -11.73 50.71 -0.89
CA MET A 560 -12.19 51.27 -2.17
C MET A 560 -13.70 51.12 -2.40
N VAL A 561 -14.30 50.00 -1.99
CA VAL A 561 -15.75 49.77 -2.10
C VAL A 561 -16.54 50.60 -1.07
N LYS A 562 -16.00 50.79 0.15
CA LYS A 562 -16.58 51.68 1.17
C LYS A 562 -16.38 53.16 0.86
N GLY A 563 -15.35 53.52 0.09
CA GLY A 563 -15.08 54.88 -0.39
C GLY A 563 -15.95 55.34 -1.55
N LYS A 564 -16.81 54.48 -2.13
CA LYS A 564 -17.78 54.84 -3.19
C LYS A 564 -19.16 55.23 -2.66
N GLY A 565 -19.21 55.85 -1.48
CA GLY A 565 -20.41 56.40 -0.87
C GLY A 565 -20.12 57.73 -0.18
N GLY A 566 -19.71 58.74 -0.94
CA GLY A 566 -19.48 60.09 -0.45
C GLY A 566 -18.65 60.91 -1.44
N GLU A 567 -19.32 61.79 -2.18
CA GLU A 567 -18.69 62.84 -2.98
C GLU A 567 -17.79 63.70 -2.08
N GLY A 568 -16.57 63.99 -2.56
CA GLY A 568 -15.63 64.88 -1.90
C GLY A 568 -14.26 64.76 -2.54
N GLU A 569 -13.98 65.61 -3.52
CA GLU A 569 -12.66 65.83 -4.07
C GLU A 569 -11.65 66.16 -2.95
N GLU A 570 -10.65 65.31 -2.73
CA GLU A 570 -9.40 65.78 -2.12
C GLU A 570 -8.20 65.37 -2.99
N GLU A 571 -7.60 66.43 -3.52
CA GLU A 571 -6.39 66.53 -4.32
C GLU A 571 -5.21 65.77 -3.68
N TRP A 572 -4.70 64.75 -4.35
CA TRP A 572 -3.48 64.05 -3.95
C TRP A 572 -2.26 64.97 -4.12
N LYS A 573 -1.63 65.38 -3.00
CA LYS A 573 -0.36 66.10 -3.01
C LYS A 573 0.81 65.16 -2.68
N PRO A 574 1.84 65.08 -3.53
CA PRO A 574 3.02 64.27 -3.24
C PRO A 574 3.88 64.95 -2.16
N ARG A 575 4.23 64.24 -1.09
CA ARG A 575 5.30 64.67 -0.19
C ARG A 575 6.63 64.09 -0.67
N VAL A 576 7.43 64.95 -1.29
CA VAL A 576 8.87 64.75 -1.48
C VAL A 576 9.60 65.45 -0.33
N GLY A 577 10.56 64.74 0.26
CA GLY A 577 11.68 65.32 1.01
C GLY A 577 11.70 65.07 2.51
N HIS A 578 12.44 64.04 2.95
CA HIS A 578 13.67 64.32 3.69
C HIS A 578 14.63 63.12 3.58
N GLU A 579 15.78 63.40 2.98
CA GLU A 579 16.98 62.60 3.06
C GLU A 579 17.42 62.56 4.54
N ASP A 580 17.73 61.35 5.04
CA ASP A 580 18.94 61.08 5.82
C ASP A 580 19.04 59.58 6.18
N GLY A 581 20.16 58.97 5.76
CA GLY A 581 20.90 58.06 6.64
C GLY A 581 20.65 56.56 6.56
N VAL A 582 21.13 55.91 5.49
CA VAL A 582 21.65 54.54 5.59
C VAL A 582 22.95 54.56 6.42
N LYS A 583 23.05 53.79 7.52
CA LYS A 583 24.21 52.93 7.87
C LYS A 583 24.12 52.24 9.26
N ARG A 584 24.31 50.91 9.18
CA ARG A 584 25.06 49.98 10.08
C ARG A 584 24.46 49.52 11.42
N ALA A 585 24.16 48.21 11.41
CA ALA A 585 24.70 47.14 12.26
C ALA A 585 24.84 47.37 13.78
N GLY A 586 24.14 46.49 14.51
CA GLY A 586 24.38 46.07 15.90
C GLY A 586 23.66 44.75 16.11
#